data_AF-A0A8S0R837-F1
#
_entry.id   AF-A0A8S0R837-F1
#
_cell.length_a   1.000
_cell.length_b   1.000
_cell.length_c   1.000
_cell.angle_alpha   90.00
_cell.angle_beta   90.00
_cell.angle_gamma   90.00
#
_symmetry.space_group_name_H-M   'P 1'
#
loop_
_entity.id
_entity.type
_entity.pdbx_description
1 polymer ?
#
loop_
_entity_poly.entity_id
_entity_poly.type
_entity_poly.pdbx_seq_one_letter_code
_entity_poly.pdbx_strand_id
1 'polypeptide(L)' 'MALAVMITLLFLTPLFHHTPLVVLSSIIMAAMLGLIDYEAAIHLWQVDKFDFVVCMSAYLGVIFADIEIGLILA' A
#
# COMPACT_ATOMS: atom_id res chain seq x y z
N MET A 1 -12.28 14.81 -11.48
CA MET A 1 -11.88 14.55 -10.07
C MET A 1 -11.68 15.84 -9.28
N ALA A 2 -10.91 16.83 -9.76
CA ALA A 2 -10.66 18.08 -9.03
C ALA A 2 -11.94 18.85 -8.58
N LEU A 3 -12.96 18.97 -9.44
CA LEU A 3 -14.24 19.60 -9.05
C LEU A 3 -14.98 18.85 -7.94
N ALA A 4 -14.95 17.52 -7.96
CA ALA A 4 -15.57 16.70 -6.92
C ALA A 4 -14.85 16.89 -5.57
N VAL A 5 -13.50 16.91 -5.58
CA VAL A 5 -12.68 17.19 -4.40
C VAL A 5 -12.91 18.61 -3.88
N MET A 6 -13.05 19.60 -4.77
CA MET A 6 -13.36 20.97 -4.40
C MET A 6 -14.71 21.06 -3.68
N ILE A 7 -15.76 20.40 -4.19
CA ILE A 7 -17.10 20.40 -3.58
C ILE A 7 -17.08 19.68 -2.23
N THR A 8 -16.37 18.55 -2.10
CA THR A 8 -16.28 17.83 -0.83
C THR A 8 -15.53 18.64 0.24
N LEU A 9 -14.46 19.34 -0.14
CA LEU A 9 -13.72 20.19 0.79
C LEU A 9 -14.46 21.46 1.19
N LEU A 10 -15.33 22.00 0.35
CA LEU A 10 -16.07 23.25 0.64
C LEU A 10 -17.35 23.01 1.46
N PHE A 11 -18.04 21.87 1.24
CA PHE A 11 -19.35 21.59 1.84
C PHE A 11 -19.37 20.41 2.82
N LEU A 12 -18.50 19.42 2.65
CA LEU A 12 -18.51 18.17 3.43
C LEU A 12 -17.39 18.07 4.48
N THR A 13 -16.46 19.03 4.52
CA THR A 13 -15.45 19.19 5.58
C THR A 13 -16.01 19.12 7.01
N PRO A 14 -17.14 19.78 7.38
CA PRO A 14 -17.68 19.66 8.74
C PRO A 14 -18.19 18.26 9.06
N LEU A 15 -18.62 17.51 8.04
CA LEU A 15 -19.07 16.12 8.19
C LEU A 15 -17.88 15.18 8.40
N PHE A 16 -16.77 15.42 7.70
CA PHE A 16 -15.55 14.61 7.80
C PHE A 16 -14.63 14.98 8.97
N HIS A 17 -14.86 16.10 9.66
CA HIS A 17 -14.01 16.50 10.80
C HIS A 17 -14.07 15.48 11.97
N HIS A 18 -15.17 14.75 12.11
CA HIS A 18 -15.36 13.75 13.16
C HIS A 18 -15.20 12.32 12.67
N THR A 19 -14.68 12.08 11.46
CA THR A 19 -14.45 10.69 11.04
C THR A 19 -13.43 10.05 11.97
N PRO A 20 -13.79 8.98 12.68
CA PRO A 20 -12.88 8.31 13.57
C PRO A 20 -11.75 7.69 12.74
N LEU A 21 -10.52 7.83 13.23
CA LEU A 21 -9.31 7.25 12.61
C LEU A 21 -9.49 5.76 12.27
N VAL A 22 -10.27 5.04 13.10
CA VAL A 22 -10.61 3.63 12.92
C VAL A 22 -11.29 3.34 11.57
N VAL A 23 -12.21 4.20 11.13
CA VAL A 23 -12.90 4.00 9.84
C VAL A 23 -11.92 4.24 8.69
N LEU A 24 -11.07 5.27 8.79
CA LEU A 24 -10.06 5.53 7.76
C LEU A 24 -9.06 4.37 7.65
N SER A 25 -8.58 3.84 8.77
CA SER A 25 -7.72 2.65 8.81
C SER A 25 -8.41 1.43 8.18
N SER A 26 -9.70 1.20 8.45
CA SER A 26 -10.44 0.07 7.85
C SER A 26 -10.53 0.17 6.32
N ILE A 27 -10.73 1.37 5.79
CA ILE A 27 -10.81 1.60 4.33
C ILE A 27 -9.45 1.37 3.69
N ILE A 28 -8.37 1.86 4.29
CA ILE A 28 -7.00 1.64 3.80
C ILE A 28 -6.65 0.15 3.83
N MET A 29 -6.95 -0.56 4.91
CA MET A 29 -6.70 -2.00 5.01
C MET A 29 -7.50 -2.79 3.97
N ALA A 30 -8.78 -2.47 3.78
CA ALA A 30 -9.61 -3.11 2.75
C ALA A 30 -9.05 -2.89 1.33
N ALA A 31 -8.52 -1.70 1.04
CA ALA A 31 -7.87 -1.41 -0.24
C ALA A 31 -6.53 -2.14 -0.41
N MET A 32 -5.71 -2.21 0.65
CA MET A 32 -4.39 -2.85 0.62
C MET A 32 -4.46 -4.37 0.46
N LEU A 33 -5.47 -5.03 1.06
CA LEU A 33 -5.65 -6.48 0.96
C LEU A 33 -5.76 -6.97 -0.49
N GLY A 34 -6.34 -6.16 -1.39
CA GLY A 34 -6.47 -6.48 -2.81
C GLY A 34 -5.20 -6.25 -3.63
N LEU A 35 -4.17 -5.61 -3.06
CA LEU A 35 -2.93 -5.29 -3.76
C LEU A 35 -1.84 -6.36 -3.55
N ILE A 36 -1.98 -7.22 -2.53
CA ILE A 36 -0.99 -8.25 -2.21
C ILE A 36 -1.21 -9.46 -3.13
N ASP A 37 -0.30 -9.66 -4.07
CA ASP A 37 -0.30 -10.81 -4.99
C ASP A 37 0.61 -11.93 -4.48
N TYR A 38 0.02 -12.87 -3.74
CA TYR A 38 0.73 -14.02 -3.20
C TYR A 38 1.06 -15.07 -4.27
N GLU A 39 0.29 -15.12 -5.35
CA GLU A 39 0.45 -16.13 -6.40
C GLU A 39 1.71 -15.84 -7.23
N ALA A 40 1.96 -14.56 -7.54
CA ALA A 40 3.20 -14.11 -8.16
C ALA A 40 4.44 -14.46 -7.32
N ALA A 41 4.38 -14.30 -5.99
CA ALA A 41 5.51 -14.62 -5.10
C ALA A 41 5.83 -16.13 -5.08
N ILE A 42 4.81 -16.99 -5.05
CA ILE A 42 4.99 -18.45 -5.09
C ILE A 42 5.51 -18.89 -6.47
N HIS A 43 5.00 -18.30 -7.54
CA HIS A 43 5.47 -18.57 -8.89
C HIS A 43 6.95 -18.19 -9.06
N LEU A 44 7.37 -17.03 -8.54
CA LEU A 44 8.78 -16.59 -8.56
C LEU A 44 9.69 -17.60 -7.85
N TRP A 45 9.28 -18.12 -6.68
CA TRP A 45 10.07 -19.10 -5.94
C TRP A 45 10.37 -20.39 -6.74
N GLN A 46 9.45 -20.82 -7.60
CA GLN A 46 9.63 -22.02 -8.40
C GLN A 46 10.42 -21.79 -9.69
N VAL A 47 10.32 -20.60 -10.28
CA VAL A 47 10.99 -20.27 -11.55
C VAL A 47 12.42 -19.77 -11.31
N ASP A 48 12.59 -18.75 -10.46
CA ASP A 48 13.88 -18.14 -10.21
C ASP A 48 14.05 -17.75 -8.74
N LYS A 49 14.89 -18.53 -8.05
CA LYS A 49 15.18 -18.33 -6.63
C LYS A 49 15.96 -17.05 -6.36
N PHE A 50 16.71 -16.52 -7.33
CA PHE A 50 17.45 -15.27 -7.17
C PHE A 50 16.49 -14.07 -7.17
N ASP A 51 15.59 -14.00 -8.15
CA ASP A 51 14.56 -12.95 -8.23
C ASP A 51 13.65 -12.96 -6.99
N PHE A 52 13.34 -14.15 -6.45
CA PHE A 52 12.59 -14.21 -5.20
C PHE A 52 13.36 -13.60 -4.02
N VAL A 53 14.68 -13.85 -3.90
CA VAL A 53 15.49 -13.28 -2.82
C VAL A 53 15.57 -11.77 -2.95
N VAL A 54 15.69 -11.25 -4.16
CA VAL A 54 15.66 -9.81 -4.45
C VAL A 54 14.32 -9.22 -4.02
N CYS A 55 13.20 -9.81 -4.46
CA CYS A 55 11.86 -9.35 -4.10
C CYS A 55 11.60 -9.39 -2.58
N MET A 56 12.07 -10.45 -1.91
CA MET A 56 12.00 -10.57 -0.45
C MET A 56 12.87 -9.53 0.25
N SER A 57 14.06 -9.25 -0.26
CA SER A 57 14.96 -8.23 0.30
C SER A 57 14.39 -6.81 0.13
N ALA A 58 13.75 -6.53 -1.00
CA ALA A 58 13.02 -5.28 -1.24
C ALA A 58 11.85 -5.14 -0.25
N TYR A 59 11.03 -6.19 -0.10
CA TYR A 59 9.91 -6.21 0.84
C TYR A 59 10.36 -5.95 2.29
N LEU A 60 11.40 -6.65 2.75
CA LEU A 60 11.97 -6.44 4.07
C LEU A 60 12.59 -5.03 4.19
N GLY A 61 13.25 -4.54 3.15
CA GLY A 61 13.81 -3.20 3.09
C GLY A 61 12.75 -2.10 3.28
N VAL A 62 11.60 -2.21 2.60
CA VAL A 62 10.49 -1.26 2.77
C VAL A 62 9.89 -1.32 4.17
N ILE A 63 9.75 -2.50 4.76
CA ILE A 63 9.12 -2.68 6.08
C ILE A 63 10.00 -2.17 7.22
N PHE A 64 11.31 -2.44 7.17
CA PHE A 64 12.22 -2.13 8.27
C PHE A 64 12.90 -0.77 8.14
N ALA A 65 13.07 -0.26 6.93
CA ALA A 65 13.78 0.98 6.68
C ALA A 65 12.84 2.05 6.11
N ASP A 66 12.67 2.09 4.78
CA ASP A 66 11.76 3.00 4.08
C ASP A 66 11.58 2.52 2.62
N ILE A 67 10.63 3.11 1.91
CA ILE A 67 10.38 2.82 0.48
C ILE A 67 11.63 3.07 -0.36
N GLU A 68 12.39 4.14 -0.09
CA GLU A 68 13.63 4.42 -0.83
C GLU A 68 14.67 3.31 -0.68
N ILE A 69 14.89 2.83 0.54
CA ILE A 69 15.91 1.81 0.82
C ILE A 69 15.48 0.44 0.27
N GLY A 70 14.19 0.11 0.37
CA GLY A 70 13.65 -1.10 -0.24
C GLY A 70 13.79 -1.13 -1.76
N LEU A 71 13.66 0.02 -2.43
CA LEU A 71 13.83 0.14 -3.88
C LEU A 71 15.30 -0.01 -4.32
N ILE A 72 16.26 0.33 -3.46
CA ILE A 72 17.69 0.14 -3.72
C ILE A 72 18.14 -1.32 -3.52
N LEU A 73 17.45 -2.04 -2.62
CA LEU A 73 17.68 -3.46 -2.35
C LEU A 73 17.06 -4.38 -3.40
N ALA A 74 15.96 -3.94 -4.03
CA ALA A 74 15.36 -4.56 -5.20
C ALA A 74 16.30 -4.51 -6.42
#